data_AF-A0A1W9WH85-F1
#
_entry.id   AF-A0A1W9WH85-F1
#
_cell.length_a   1.000
_cell.length_b   1.000
_cell.length_c   1.000
_cell.angle_alpha   90.00
_cell.angle_beta   90.00
_cell.angle_gamma   90.00
#
_symmetry.space_group_name_H-M   'P 1'
#
loop_
_entity.id
_entity.type
_entity.pdbx_description
1 polymer ?
#
loop_
_entity_poly.entity_id
_entity_poly.type
_entity_poly.pdbx_seq_one_letter_code
_entity_poly.pdbx_strand_id
1 'polypeptide(L)'
;MLEIMEEFVITLTINDKTIHTQVGRSILEVARDNAIWIPTLCYHEALKPYGGCRLCLVELETPRGSRVVSSCTFPAEDGMVVHTNTKTIQQSRQIVAQLLLARAGHVPFIRELAASVGVNDTPYTLPQDTCVLCARCVRACQEIVGMSAISIANRGSDRVVVPPFKISSADCIECTTCVLVCPTDAITLDDITDSSRTVHEWQSEYARGACRLCEYTLNGN
;
A
#
# COMPACT_ATOMS: atom_id res chain seq x y z
N MET A 1 -3.64 -37.76 6.96
CA MET A 1 -4.02 -36.34 6.83
C MET A 1 -3.13 -35.42 7.66
N LEU A 2 -2.61 -35.86 8.82
CA LEU A 2 -1.61 -35.10 9.61
C LEU A 2 -0.18 -35.14 9.02
N GLU A 3 0.19 -36.20 8.28
CA GLU A 3 1.53 -36.36 7.69
C GLU A 3 1.80 -35.51 6.44
N ILE A 4 0.79 -34.85 5.87
CA ILE A 4 0.93 -34.03 4.64
C ILE A 4 1.24 -32.55 4.95
N MET A 5 1.26 -32.19 6.24
CA MET A 5 1.48 -30.79 6.68
C MET A 5 2.95 -30.48 6.98
N GLU A 6 3.83 -31.48 7.09
CA GLU A 6 5.25 -31.28 7.39
C GLU A 6 6.08 -30.89 6.15
N GLU A 7 5.66 -31.22 4.92
CA GLU A 7 6.45 -31.00 3.70
C GLU A 7 6.48 -29.54 3.18
N PHE A 8 5.76 -28.60 3.82
CA PHE A 8 5.69 -27.20 3.39
C PHE A 8 6.15 -26.20 4.45
N VAL A 9 6.89 -26.65 5.46
CA VAL A 9 7.49 -25.76 6.46
C VAL A 9 8.90 -25.39 6.04
N ILE A 10 9.18 -24.10 5.98
CA ILE A 10 10.51 -23.53 5.75
C ILE A 10 11.02 -22.85 7.00
N THR A 11 12.33 -22.79 7.14
CA THR A 11 13.02 -22.15 8.25
C THR A 11 13.84 -20.97 7.75
N LEU A 12 13.67 -19.80 8.35
CA LEU A 12 14.44 -18.61 8.04
C LEU A 12 14.77 -17.84 9.31
N THR A 13 15.75 -16.94 9.23
CA THR A 13 16.16 -16.09 10.36
C THR A 13 15.84 -14.63 10.06
N ILE A 14 15.17 -13.93 10.98
CA ILE A 14 14.92 -12.49 10.89
C ILE A 14 15.43 -11.82 12.17
N ASN A 15 16.43 -10.93 12.07
CA ASN A 15 17.07 -10.24 13.20
C ASN A 15 17.40 -11.20 14.37
N ASP A 16 18.17 -12.25 14.10
CA ASP A 16 18.59 -13.29 15.06
C ASP A 16 17.49 -14.26 15.54
N LYS A 17 16.24 -14.08 15.13
CA LYS A 17 15.15 -15.03 15.43
C LYS A 17 14.98 -16.05 14.32
N THR A 18 15.24 -17.32 14.62
CA THR A 18 14.86 -18.44 13.75
C THR A 18 13.35 -18.64 13.81
N ILE A 19 12.71 -18.66 12.64
CA ILE A 19 11.26 -18.71 12.45
C ILE A 19 10.93 -19.87 11.52
N HIS A 20 9.91 -20.62 11.89
CA HIS A 20 9.31 -21.65 11.05
C HIS A 20 7.99 -21.13 10.48
N THR A 21 7.80 -21.24 9.17
CA THR A 21 6.61 -20.75 8.48
C THR A 21 6.25 -21.64 7.32
N GLN A 22 5.02 -21.50 6.81
CA GLN A 22 4.58 -22.17 5.60
C GLN A 22 5.17 -21.51 4.34
N VAL A 23 5.42 -22.33 3.31
CA VAL A 23 5.79 -21.88 1.96
C VAL A 23 4.71 -20.95 1.38
N GLY A 24 5.14 -19.98 0.57
CA GLY A 24 4.25 -19.08 -0.17
C GLY A 24 3.94 -17.77 0.55
N ARG A 25 4.38 -17.61 1.80
CA ARG A 25 4.28 -16.34 2.53
C ARG A 25 5.38 -15.37 2.14
N SER A 26 5.08 -14.09 2.17
CA SER A 26 6.07 -13.01 2.01
C SER A 26 6.88 -12.80 3.30
N ILE A 27 8.08 -12.23 3.18
CA ILE A 27 8.90 -11.87 4.35
C ILE A 27 8.11 -10.96 5.32
N LEU A 28 7.31 -10.03 4.80
CA LEU A 28 6.51 -9.12 5.64
C LEU A 28 5.47 -9.86 6.48
N GLU A 29 4.78 -10.84 5.90
CA GLU A 29 3.77 -11.62 6.61
C GLU A 29 4.41 -12.44 7.72
N VAL A 30 5.52 -13.12 7.41
CA VAL A 30 6.30 -13.87 8.39
C VAL A 30 6.79 -12.98 9.53
N ALA A 31 7.30 -11.79 9.21
CA ALA A 31 7.74 -10.82 10.21
C ALA A 31 6.59 -10.40 11.14
N ARG A 32 5.41 -10.10 10.59
CA ARG A 32 4.24 -9.68 11.38
C ARG A 32 3.73 -10.75 12.33
N ASP A 33 3.62 -11.99 11.86
CA ASP A 33 3.18 -13.10 12.70
C ASP A 33 4.12 -13.35 13.89
N ASN A 34 5.39 -12.94 13.76
CA ASN A 34 6.42 -13.09 14.76
C ASN A 34 6.73 -11.79 15.52
N ALA A 35 5.80 -10.81 15.46
CA ALA A 35 5.88 -9.51 16.11
C ALA A 35 7.16 -8.71 15.76
N ILE A 36 7.67 -8.89 14.54
CA ILE A 36 8.77 -8.11 13.97
C ILE A 36 8.18 -6.98 13.16
N TRP A 37 8.37 -5.77 13.65
CA TRP A 37 7.82 -4.58 13.02
C TRP A 37 8.60 -4.17 11.76
N ILE A 38 7.88 -4.04 10.65
CA ILE A 38 8.39 -3.49 9.39
C ILE A 38 7.38 -2.42 8.91
N PRO A 39 7.79 -1.16 8.69
CA PRO A 39 6.88 -0.09 8.30
C PRO A 39 6.35 -0.30 6.88
N THR A 40 5.08 0.03 6.69
CA THR A 40 4.39 -0.10 5.40
C THR A 40 3.42 1.04 5.16
N LEU A 41 3.38 1.56 3.92
CA LEU A 41 2.37 2.53 3.48
C LEU A 41 1.39 1.94 2.45
N CYS A 42 1.90 1.27 1.41
CA CYS A 42 1.03 0.77 0.33
C CYS A 42 0.48 -0.65 0.57
N TYR A 43 0.98 -1.36 1.58
CA TYR A 43 0.47 -2.68 1.94
C TYR A 43 -0.89 -2.56 2.63
N HIS A 44 -1.80 -3.47 2.33
CA HIS A 44 -3.07 -3.67 3.02
C HIS A 44 -3.38 -5.17 2.98
N GLU A 45 -3.89 -5.76 4.05
CA GLU A 45 -4.09 -7.21 4.18
C GLU A 45 -5.13 -7.77 3.18
N ALA A 46 -6.18 -7.00 2.88
CA ALA A 46 -7.19 -7.37 1.90
C ALA A 46 -6.77 -7.15 0.43
N LEU A 47 -5.53 -6.71 0.18
CA LEU A 47 -5.01 -6.45 -1.17
C LEU A 47 -3.76 -7.29 -1.42
N LYS A 48 -3.49 -7.62 -2.69
CA LYS A 48 -2.22 -8.26 -3.07
C LYS A 48 -0.99 -7.41 -2.65
N PRO A 49 0.23 -7.96 -2.65
CA PRO A 49 1.42 -7.14 -2.51
C PRO A 49 1.64 -6.18 -3.69
N TYR A 50 2.06 -4.93 -3.41
CA TYR A 50 2.34 -3.92 -4.44
C TYR A 50 3.81 -3.47 -4.51
N GLY A 51 4.47 -3.31 -3.36
CA GLY A 51 5.88 -2.90 -3.31
C GLY A 51 6.17 -1.46 -3.74
N GLY A 52 5.17 -0.61 -3.99
CA GLY A 52 5.37 0.75 -4.49
C GLY A 52 6.01 1.74 -3.51
N CYS A 53 5.68 1.66 -2.21
CA CYS A 53 6.10 2.67 -1.23
C CYS A 53 7.53 2.54 -0.71
N ARG A 54 8.17 1.36 -0.84
CA ARG A 54 9.55 1.08 -0.39
C ARG A 54 9.87 1.34 1.10
N LEU A 55 8.89 1.48 1.99
CA LEU A 55 9.15 1.48 3.44
C LEU A 55 9.50 0.08 3.97
N CYS A 56 8.94 -0.95 3.34
CA CYS A 56 9.12 -2.36 3.73
C CYS A 56 10.47 -2.97 3.33
N LEU A 57 11.47 -2.16 2.98
CA LEU A 57 12.77 -2.65 2.56
C LEU A 57 13.44 -3.43 3.71
N VAL A 58 14.08 -4.53 3.36
CA VAL A 58 14.89 -5.38 4.24
C VAL A 58 16.13 -5.83 3.50
N GLU A 59 17.16 -6.23 4.24
CA GLU A 59 18.44 -6.66 3.71
C GLU A 59 18.58 -8.17 3.87
N LEU A 60 18.89 -8.87 2.79
CA LEU A 60 19.16 -10.31 2.78
C LEU A 60 20.65 -10.56 2.75
N GLU A 61 21.11 -11.57 3.50
CA GLU A 61 22.45 -12.11 3.31
C GLU A 61 22.50 -12.98 2.04
N THR A 62 23.57 -12.84 1.27
CA THR A 62 23.83 -13.66 0.08
C THR A 62 25.31 -14.05 0.04
N PRO A 63 25.69 -15.10 -0.72
CA PRO A 63 27.10 -15.48 -0.88
C PRO A 63 28.00 -14.37 -1.46
N ARG A 64 27.42 -13.34 -2.10
CA ARG A 64 28.15 -12.24 -2.76
C ARG A 64 28.10 -10.93 -1.96
N GLY A 65 27.62 -10.96 -0.71
CA GLY A 65 27.37 -9.76 0.11
C GLY A 65 25.90 -9.64 0.46
N SER A 66 25.37 -8.42 0.58
CA SER A 66 23.96 -8.22 0.91
C SER A 66 23.12 -7.74 -0.26
N ARG A 67 21.81 -8.05 -0.21
CA ARG A 67 20.83 -7.65 -1.22
C ARG A 67 19.62 -7.02 -0.56
N VAL A 68 19.26 -5.81 -0.98
CA VAL A 68 18.05 -5.13 -0.48
C VAL A 68 16.83 -5.55 -1.31
N VAL A 69 15.75 -5.95 -0.64
CA VAL A 69 14.48 -6.37 -1.26
C VAL A 69 13.28 -5.74 -0.55
N SER A 70 12.11 -5.74 -1.21
CA SER A 70 10.85 -5.37 -0.57
C SER A 70 10.20 -6.56 0.12
N SER A 71 10.15 -6.56 1.45
CA SER A 71 9.60 -7.67 2.23
C SER A 71 8.14 -8.01 1.90
N CYS A 72 7.34 -7.04 1.46
CA CYS A 72 5.92 -7.28 1.16
C CYS A 72 5.68 -8.13 -0.10
N THR A 73 6.57 -8.07 -1.09
CA THR A 73 6.42 -8.80 -2.37
C THR A 73 7.36 -9.98 -2.48
N PHE A 74 8.42 -10.00 -1.66
CA PHE A 74 9.46 -11.00 -1.77
C PHE A 74 9.07 -12.24 -0.95
N PRO A 75 9.03 -13.44 -1.57
CA PRO A 75 8.67 -14.67 -0.88
C PRO A 75 9.72 -15.04 0.17
N ALA A 76 9.27 -15.58 1.31
CA ALA A 76 10.17 -16.22 2.26
C ALA A 76 10.62 -17.57 1.68
N GLU A 77 11.92 -17.83 1.70
CA GLU A 77 12.51 -19.09 1.26
C GLU A 77 13.33 -19.71 2.40
N ASP A 78 13.54 -21.02 2.32
CA ASP A 78 14.28 -21.78 3.31
C ASP A 78 15.75 -21.32 3.39
N GLY A 79 16.29 -21.26 4.61
CA GLY A 79 17.65 -20.86 4.90
C GLY A 79 17.94 -19.35 4.78
N MET A 80 16.94 -18.51 4.50
CA MET A 80 17.15 -17.06 4.38
C MET A 80 17.57 -16.42 5.70
N VAL A 81 18.46 -15.43 5.61
CA VAL A 81 18.81 -14.54 6.72
C VAL A 81 18.43 -13.11 6.34
N VAL A 82 17.51 -12.53 7.11
CA VAL A 82 16.89 -11.22 6.86
C VAL A 82 17.24 -10.26 7.99
N HIS A 83 17.70 -9.08 7.63
CA HIS A 83 17.98 -7.98 8.53
C HIS A 83 17.02 -6.82 8.25
N THR A 84 16.25 -6.40 9.25
CA THR A 84 15.25 -5.34 9.09
C THR A 84 15.74 -3.98 9.57
N ASN A 85 16.86 -3.92 10.29
CA ASN A 85 17.32 -2.75 11.03
C ASN A 85 18.80 -2.39 10.77
N THR A 86 19.39 -2.82 9.65
CA THR A 86 20.75 -2.39 9.27
C THR A 86 20.81 -0.88 9.03
N LYS A 87 22.00 -0.28 9.12
CA LYS A 87 22.20 1.15 8.84
C LYS A 87 21.69 1.53 7.44
N THR A 88 21.96 0.68 6.44
CA THR A 88 21.50 0.87 5.05
C THR A 88 19.98 0.93 4.95
N ILE A 89 19.28 0.00 5.62
CA ILE A 89 17.81 -0.06 5.62
C ILE A 89 17.21 1.14 6.36
N GLN A 90 17.76 1.51 7.52
CA GLN A 90 17.30 2.68 8.28
C GLN A 90 17.44 3.96 7.45
N GLN A 91 18.60 4.19 6.82
CA GLN A 91 18.83 5.36 5.95
C GLN A 91 17.87 5.39 4.75
N SER A 92 17.64 4.23 4.11
CA SER A 92 16.72 4.12 2.98
C SER A 92 15.28 4.48 3.38
N ARG A 93 14.82 3.97 4.53
CA ARG A 93 13.49 4.28 5.08
C ARG A 93 13.35 5.76 5.44
N GLN A 94 14.39 6.35 6.02
CA GLN A 94 14.41 7.76 6.38
C GLN A 94 14.28 8.66 5.13
N ILE A 95 15.02 8.37 4.06
CA ILE A 95 14.90 9.11 2.79
C ILE A 95 13.48 9.00 2.22
N VAL A 96 12.91 7.79 2.19
CA VAL A 96 11.53 7.59 1.73
C VAL A 96 10.54 8.38 2.58
N ALA A 97 10.68 8.36 3.91
CA ALA A 97 9.82 9.11 4.82
C ALA A 97 9.95 10.63 4.65
N GLN A 98 11.16 11.15 4.43
CA GLN A 98 11.40 12.57 4.13
C GLN A 98 10.70 12.99 2.84
N LEU A 99 10.76 12.17 1.78
CA LEU A 99 10.05 12.45 0.53
C LEU A 99 8.52 12.43 0.72
N LEU A 100 8.01 11.52 1.55
CA LEU A 100 6.58 11.49 1.91
C LEU A 100 6.18 12.75 2.69
N LEU A 101 6.99 13.19 3.66
CA LEU A 101 6.76 14.45 4.38
C LEU A 101 6.82 15.67 3.47
N ALA A 102 7.74 15.71 2.50
CA ALA A 102 7.85 16.81 1.56
C ALA A 102 6.59 16.96 0.68
N ARG A 103 5.92 15.84 0.40
CA ARG A 103 4.68 15.81 -0.39
C ARG A 103 3.43 16.04 0.46
N ALA A 104 3.28 15.32 1.57
CA ALA A 104 2.04 15.21 2.33
C ALA A 104 2.26 15.44 3.84
N GLY A 105 3.25 16.26 4.20
CA GLY A 105 3.61 16.53 5.59
C GLY A 105 2.54 17.27 6.39
N HIS A 106 1.46 17.75 5.79
CA HIS A 106 0.27 18.26 6.51
C HIS A 106 -0.68 17.15 6.97
N VAL A 107 -0.55 15.92 6.42
CA VAL A 107 -1.42 14.79 6.75
C VAL A 107 -0.93 14.09 8.03
N PRO A 108 -1.76 13.96 9.08
CA PRO A 108 -1.35 13.36 10.36
C PRO A 108 -0.78 11.94 10.21
N PHE A 109 -1.44 11.09 9.42
CA PHE A 109 -0.97 9.72 9.16
C PHE A 109 0.46 9.68 8.60
N ILE A 110 0.81 10.61 7.71
CA ILE A 110 2.15 10.66 7.11
C ILE A 110 3.19 11.15 8.12
N ARG A 111 2.83 12.12 8.98
CA ARG A 111 3.68 12.55 10.10
C ARG A 111 3.99 11.41 11.07
N GLU A 112 2.96 10.68 11.48
CA GLU A 112 3.12 9.54 12.39
C GLU A 112 3.95 8.43 11.77
N LEU A 113 3.70 8.10 10.50
CA LEU A 113 4.47 7.12 9.76
C LEU A 113 5.95 7.53 9.64
N ALA A 114 6.25 8.80 9.36
CA ALA A 114 7.62 9.29 9.31
C ALA A 114 8.30 9.27 10.68
N ALA A 115 7.59 9.68 11.74
CA ALA A 115 8.09 9.65 13.11
C ALA A 115 8.43 8.22 13.56
N SER A 116 7.64 7.22 13.12
CA SER A 116 7.90 5.80 13.43
C SER A 116 9.25 5.28 12.91
N VAL A 117 9.82 5.93 11.90
CA VAL A 117 11.17 5.61 11.35
C VAL A 117 12.22 6.65 11.73
N GLY A 118 11.92 7.52 12.70
CA GLY A 118 12.84 8.52 13.23
C GLY A 118 12.98 9.78 12.39
N VAL A 119 11.98 10.11 11.55
CA VAL A 119 11.97 11.31 10.71
C VAL A 119 10.88 12.27 11.16
N ASN A 120 11.26 13.47 11.57
CA ASN A 120 10.32 14.53 12.00
C ASN A 120 10.29 15.73 11.04
N ASP A 121 11.26 15.82 10.13
CA ASP A 121 11.38 16.93 9.18
C ASP A 121 12.03 16.42 7.88
N THR A 122 11.98 17.24 6.82
CA THR A 122 12.49 16.92 5.50
C THR A 122 13.34 18.06 4.92
N PRO A 123 14.51 17.75 4.31
CA PRO A 123 15.30 18.75 3.60
C PRO A 123 14.75 19.03 2.19
N TYR A 124 13.71 18.32 1.75
CA TYR A 124 13.17 18.42 0.39
C TYR A 124 11.96 19.35 0.32
N THR A 125 11.93 20.17 -0.73
CA THR A 125 10.76 20.99 -1.09
C THR A 125 10.12 20.40 -2.34
N LEU A 126 8.88 19.95 -2.22
CA LEU A 126 8.07 19.41 -3.33
C LEU A 126 6.72 20.13 -3.39
N PRO A 127 6.03 20.12 -4.55
CA PRO A 127 4.62 20.47 -4.60
C PRO A 127 3.83 19.60 -3.62
N GLN A 128 3.07 20.26 -2.74
CA GLN A 128 2.27 19.55 -1.74
C GLN A 128 1.03 18.93 -2.37
N ASP A 129 0.69 17.74 -1.88
CA ASP A 129 -0.46 16.97 -2.32
C ASP A 129 -0.86 16.03 -1.18
N THR A 130 -2.17 15.83 -0.98
CA THR A 130 -2.70 14.89 0.00
C THR A 130 -2.54 13.44 -0.49
N CYS A 131 -2.56 13.19 -1.80
CA CYS A 131 -2.38 11.86 -2.38
C CYS A 131 -0.90 11.46 -2.42
N VAL A 132 -0.50 10.44 -1.65
CA VAL A 132 0.88 9.91 -1.65
C VAL A 132 1.12 8.78 -2.67
N LEU A 133 0.21 8.59 -3.63
CA LEU A 133 0.33 7.58 -4.69
C LEU A 133 0.57 6.15 -4.18
N CYS A 134 -0.02 5.79 -3.03
CA CYS A 134 0.10 4.46 -2.45
C CYS A 134 -0.67 3.37 -3.22
N ALA A 135 -1.53 3.78 -4.16
CA ALA A 135 -2.37 2.94 -5.01
C ALA A 135 -3.41 2.07 -4.28
N ARG A 136 -3.61 2.22 -2.96
CA ARG A 136 -4.60 1.41 -2.22
C ARG A 136 -6.01 1.54 -2.80
N CYS A 137 -6.44 2.76 -3.10
CA CYS A 137 -7.76 3.04 -3.68
C CYS A 137 -7.95 2.38 -5.06
N VAL A 138 -6.97 2.56 -5.97
CA VAL A 138 -6.96 1.96 -7.32
C VAL A 138 -7.06 0.44 -7.22
N ARG A 139 -6.23 -0.13 -6.35
CA ARG A 139 -6.17 -1.58 -6.18
C ARG A 139 -7.40 -2.14 -5.50
N ALA A 140 -8.00 -1.45 -4.54
CA ALA A 140 -9.26 -1.87 -3.96
C ALA A 140 -10.40 -1.83 -4.98
N CYS A 141 -10.46 -0.78 -5.81
CA CYS A 141 -11.46 -0.68 -6.89
C CYS A 141 -11.35 -1.83 -7.90
N GLN A 142 -10.14 -2.30 -8.18
CA GLN A 142 -9.89 -3.41 -9.11
C GLN A 142 -10.00 -4.80 -8.45
N GLU A 143 -9.32 -5.01 -7.32
CA GLU A 143 -9.11 -6.33 -6.72
C GLU A 143 -10.24 -6.75 -5.77
N ILE A 144 -10.87 -5.79 -5.08
CA ILE A 144 -11.96 -6.06 -4.14
C ILE A 144 -13.32 -5.86 -4.83
N VAL A 145 -13.52 -4.70 -5.44
CA VAL A 145 -14.82 -4.33 -6.03
C VAL A 145 -14.98 -4.88 -7.45
N GLY A 146 -13.89 -4.99 -8.22
CA GLY A 146 -13.91 -5.54 -9.58
C GLY A 146 -14.33 -4.56 -10.68
N MET A 147 -14.41 -3.25 -10.41
CA MET A 147 -14.88 -2.26 -11.39
C MET A 147 -13.74 -1.55 -12.14
N SER A 148 -12.57 -1.38 -11.52
CA SER A 148 -11.44 -0.63 -12.11
C SER A 148 -11.80 0.80 -12.55
N ALA A 149 -12.75 1.44 -11.85
CA ALA A 149 -13.24 2.77 -12.17
C ALA A 149 -12.17 3.86 -12.05
N ILE A 150 -11.11 3.66 -11.26
CA ILE A 150 -10.00 4.62 -11.08
C ILE A 150 -8.65 3.95 -11.35
N SER A 151 -7.66 4.70 -11.81
CA SER A 151 -6.30 4.21 -12.12
C SER A 151 -5.23 5.26 -11.82
N ILE A 152 -3.95 4.91 -11.96
CA ILE A 152 -2.85 5.90 -11.96
C ILE A 152 -2.51 6.24 -13.41
N ALA A 153 -2.73 7.49 -13.81
CA ALA A 153 -2.31 8.02 -15.10
C ALA A 153 -0.90 8.63 -15.02
N ASN A 154 -0.30 8.90 -16.19
CA ASN A 154 1.02 9.51 -16.37
C ASN A 154 2.20 8.68 -15.80
N ARG A 155 3.40 9.27 -15.79
CA ARG A 155 4.65 8.66 -15.32
C ARG A 155 5.47 9.65 -14.49
N GLY A 156 6.42 9.13 -13.73
CA GLY A 156 7.34 9.96 -12.94
C GLY A 156 6.62 10.78 -11.86
N SER A 157 6.98 12.06 -11.78
CA SER A 157 6.40 13.06 -10.88
C SER A 157 4.96 13.43 -11.22
N ASP A 158 4.55 13.23 -12.47
CA ASP A 158 3.26 13.72 -12.98
C ASP A 158 2.12 12.72 -12.77
N ARG A 159 2.40 11.64 -12.05
CA ARG A 159 1.42 10.58 -11.76
C ARG A 159 0.28 11.11 -10.90
N VAL A 160 -0.93 10.76 -11.30
CA VAL A 160 -2.16 11.16 -10.61
C VAL A 160 -3.16 10.02 -10.61
N VAL A 161 -3.94 9.90 -9.53
CA VAL A 161 -5.05 8.94 -9.45
C VAL A 161 -6.26 9.57 -10.14
N VAL A 162 -6.69 8.98 -11.25
CA VAL A 162 -7.81 9.45 -12.06
C VAL A 162 -8.54 8.29 -12.74
N PRO A 163 -9.86 8.37 -12.93
CA PRO A 163 -10.56 7.51 -13.88
C PRO A 163 -10.13 7.72 -15.34
N PRO A 164 -10.56 6.82 -16.24
CA PRO A 164 -10.27 6.93 -17.67
C PRO A 164 -10.64 8.29 -18.25
N PHE A 165 -9.77 8.85 -19.07
CA PHE A 165 -9.94 10.16 -19.74
C PHE A 165 -10.19 11.36 -18.81
N LYS A 166 -10.01 11.19 -17.50
CA LYS A 166 -10.40 12.18 -16.49
C LYS A 166 -11.92 12.48 -16.50
N ILE A 167 -12.75 11.51 -16.92
CA ILE A 167 -14.22 11.61 -16.96
C ILE A 167 -14.85 10.44 -16.24
N SER A 168 -15.90 10.69 -15.44
CA SER A 168 -16.45 9.71 -14.51
C SER A 168 -16.77 8.40 -15.21
N SER A 169 -16.31 7.31 -14.62
CA SER A 169 -16.58 6.00 -15.17
C SER A 169 -18.01 5.58 -14.83
N ALA A 170 -18.78 5.19 -15.84
CA ALA A 170 -20.07 4.52 -15.65
C ALA A 170 -19.94 3.20 -14.84
N ASP A 171 -18.72 2.68 -14.71
CA ASP A 171 -18.41 1.51 -13.86
C ASP A 171 -18.31 1.88 -12.37
N CYS A 172 -18.25 3.17 -11.99
CA CYS A 172 -18.25 3.55 -10.59
C CYS A 172 -19.64 3.32 -9.98
N ILE A 173 -19.76 2.38 -9.04
CA ILE A 173 -21.00 2.11 -8.30
C ILE A 173 -21.08 2.86 -6.95
N GLU A 174 -20.24 3.89 -6.77
CA GLU A 174 -20.22 4.70 -5.54
C GLU A 174 -20.02 3.89 -4.24
N CYS A 175 -19.32 2.75 -4.32
CA CYS A 175 -19.13 1.83 -3.19
C CYS A 175 -18.31 2.40 -2.01
N THR A 176 -17.69 3.57 -2.15
CA THR A 176 -16.82 4.24 -1.17
C THR A 176 -15.59 3.46 -0.70
N THR A 177 -15.32 2.26 -1.24
CA THR A 177 -14.16 1.42 -0.85
C THR A 177 -12.84 2.18 -1.00
N CYS A 178 -12.71 3.01 -2.05
CA CYS A 178 -11.52 3.84 -2.28
C CYS A 178 -11.27 4.87 -1.16
N VAL A 179 -12.32 5.43 -0.57
CA VAL A 179 -12.27 6.35 0.59
C VAL A 179 -11.79 5.59 1.82
N LEU A 180 -12.42 4.45 2.10
CA LEU A 180 -12.12 3.63 3.29
C LEU A 180 -10.65 3.16 3.34
N VAL A 181 -10.06 2.80 2.20
CA VAL A 181 -8.66 2.32 2.15
C VAL A 181 -7.63 3.44 2.03
N CYS A 182 -8.05 4.69 1.82
CA CYS A 182 -7.16 5.82 1.64
C CYS A 182 -6.57 6.25 2.99
N PRO A 183 -5.25 6.16 3.20
CA PRO A 183 -4.67 6.51 4.48
C PRO A 183 -4.48 8.01 4.69
N THR A 184 -4.74 8.82 3.68
CA THR A 184 -4.43 10.26 3.69
C THR A 184 -5.63 11.15 3.45
N ASP A 185 -6.83 10.60 3.30
CA ASP A 185 -8.05 11.34 2.93
C ASP A 185 -7.91 12.13 1.62
N ALA A 186 -7.06 11.65 0.70
CA ALA A 186 -6.91 12.22 -0.64
C ALA A 186 -8.11 11.98 -1.56
N ILE A 187 -8.99 11.05 -1.17
CA ILE A 187 -10.28 10.79 -1.80
C ILE A 187 -11.30 10.70 -0.66
N THR A 188 -12.34 11.51 -0.75
CA THR A 188 -13.33 11.74 0.31
C THR A 188 -14.70 11.24 -0.15
N LEU A 189 -15.68 11.24 0.76
CA LEU A 189 -17.06 10.88 0.40
C LEU A 189 -17.66 11.87 -0.60
N ASP A 190 -17.32 13.16 -0.51
CA ASP A 190 -17.83 14.18 -1.43
C ASP A 190 -17.33 13.92 -2.86
N ASP A 191 -16.08 13.44 -3.01
CA ASP A 191 -15.52 13.04 -4.31
C ASP A 191 -16.28 11.86 -4.96
N ILE A 192 -17.10 11.13 -4.20
CA ILE A 192 -17.89 9.98 -4.65
C ILE A 192 -19.38 10.31 -4.75
N THR A 193 -19.91 11.15 -3.85
CA THR A 193 -21.35 11.35 -3.65
C THR A 193 -21.87 12.68 -4.16
N ASP A 194 -21.00 13.68 -4.34
CA ASP A 194 -21.39 14.98 -4.86
C ASP A 194 -20.99 15.10 -6.34
N SER A 195 -21.98 15.17 -7.21
CA SER A 195 -21.81 15.48 -8.64
C SER A 195 -21.20 16.86 -8.93
N SER A 196 -20.77 17.61 -7.90
CA SER A 196 -20.51 19.04 -8.01
C SER A 196 -19.44 19.64 -7.09
N ARG A 197 -18.28 19.03 -6.81
CA ARG A 197 -17.01 19.76 -6.55
C ARG A 197 -15.83 18.84 -6.25
N THR A 198 -14.65 19.33 -6.62
CA THR A 198 -13.56 18.50 -7.11
C THR A 198 -12.22 18.84 -6.46
N VAL A 199 -11.48 17.81 -6.05
CA VAL A 199 -10.00 17.88 -6.05
C VAL A 199 -9.46 17.71 -7.48
N HIS A 200 -10.22 17.14 -8.43
CA HIS A 200 -9.95 17.22 -9.89
C HIS A 200 -11.25 17.20 -10.70
N GLU A 201 -11.36 17.91 -11.83
CA GLU A 201 -12.61 18.09 -12.60
C GLU A 201 -13.33 16.78 -12.98
N TRP A 202 -14.48 16.50 -12.35
CA TRP A 202 -15.34 15.34 -12.57
C TRP A 202 -16.81 15.79 -12.62
N GLN A 203 -17.49 15.53 -13.73
CA GLN A 203 -18.97 15.52 -13.82
C GLN A 203 -19.38 14.10 -14.20
N SER A 204 -20.33 13.50 -13.48
CA SER A 204 -20.92 12.21 -13.85
C SER A 204 -22.42 12.34 -13.99
N GLU A 205 -22.93 12.03 -15.18
CA GLU A 205 -24.36 12.01 -15.50
C GLU A 205 -25.01 10.64 -15.19
N TYR A 206 -24.29 9.70 -14.57
CA TYR A 206 -24.71 8.30 -14.43
C TYR A 206 -25.41 8.02 -13.10
N ALA A 207 -26.44 7.17 -13.15
CA ALA A 207 -27.20 6.73 -11.98
C ALA A 207 -26.42 5.72 -11.13
N ARG A 208 -26.62 5.76 -9.81
CA ARG A 208 -25.99 4.86 -8.83
C ARG A 208 -26.21 3.39 -9.19
N GLY A 209 -25.14 2.59 -9.17
CA GLY A 209 -25.20 1.15 -9.45
C GLY A 209 -25.35 0.27 -8.21
N ALA A 210 -26.06 -0.84 -8.33
CA ALA A 210 -26.15 -1.86 -7.28
C ALA A 210 -24.89 -2.76 -7.23
N CYS A 211 -24.52 -3.22 -6.03
CA CYS A 211 -23.45 -4.21 -5.85
C CYS A 211 -23.76 -5.49 -6.65
N ARG A 212 -22.88 -5.90 -7.57
CA ARG A 212 -23.12 -7.12 -8.38
C ARG A 212 -23.10 -8.44 -7.60
N LEU A 213 -22.61 -8.40 -6.35
CA LEU A 213 -22.47 -9.59 -5.50
C LEU A 213 -23.69 -9.82 -4.60
N CYS A 214 -24.27 -8.75 -4.07
CA CYS A 214 -25.37 -8.82 -3.09
C CYS A 214 -26.54 -7.89 -3.39
N GLU A 215 -26.51 -7.20 -4.53
CA GLU A 215 -27.53 -6.25 -5.01
C GLU A 215 -27.77 -5.03 -4.10
N TYR A 216 -26.95 -4.87 -3.05
CA TYR A 216 -27.03 -3.75 -2.13
C TYR A 216 -26.59 -2.42 -2.77
N THR A 217 -27.38 -1.37 -2.55
CA THR A 217 -27.07 0.02 -2.92
C THR A 217 -26.80 0.83 -1.65
N LEU A 218 -25.65 1.49 -1.56
CA LEU A 218 -25.38 2.44 -0.47
C LEU A 218 -26.39 3.60 -0.58
N ASN A 219 -27.19 3.79 0.48
CA ASN A 219 -28.29 4.75 0.58
C ASN A 219 -29.52 4.49 -0.32
N GLY A 220 -29.86 3.22 -0.56
CA GLY A 220 -31.19 2.85 -1.06
C GLY A 220 -32.15 2.53 0.10
N ASN A 221 -33.27 3.25 0.17
CA ASN A 221 -34.50 2.65 0.70
C ASN A 221 -34.93 1.49 -0.21
#